data_AF-A0A651HHC6-F1
#
_entry.id   AF-A0A651HHC6-F1
#
_cell.length_a   1.000
_cell.length_b   1.000
_cell.length_c   1.000
_cell.angle_alpha   90.00
_cell.angle_beta   90.00
_cell.angle_gamma   90.00
#
_symmetry.space_group_name_H-M   'P 1'
#
loop_
_entity.id
_entity.type
_entity.pdbx_description
1 polymer ?
#
loop_
_entity_poly.entity_id
_entity_poly.type
_entity_poly.pdbx_seq_one_letter_code
_entity_poly.pdbx_strand_id
1 'polypeptide(L)'
;EITGYGYVSILDGFTATPEQARYGAQVDWGYLALGILSFTTEQWRYAGNIGPTGEWRDPTPEENMARNDREFGGDHFRDWTPFEHPQLGPVEIGGWIEPSIGNPPPELLEREVMEPVTRWVLHQAAMTPRVQVRDVEVIPVGSGARVVATVVNEGFLPTNVTEHAIRAGLARPVSVTLEAGAGVTLLSGQGTRSVGHLEGSPPVVVRELFPALTYGGGNTATVEWVVEGSGEVEVRAASQKGGTHGVTVSVGSRAGGAPR
;
A
#
# COMPACT_ATOMS: atom_id res chain seq x y z
N GLU A 1 16.05 -5.03 0.91
CA GLU A 1 16.41 -5.63 -0.40
C GLU A 1 16.09 -4.69 -1.56
N ILE A 2 14.83 -4.29 -1.79
CA ILE A 2 14.41 -3.47 -2.95
C ILE A 2 15.17 -2.14 -3.11
N THR A 3 15.39 -1.41 -2.01
CA THR A 3 16.08 -0.11 -2.03
C THR A 3 17.55 -0.19 -1.62
N GLY A 4 18.04 -1.36 -1.22
CA GLY A 4 19.36 -1.51 -0.58
C GLY A 4 19.50 -0.92 0.83
N TYR A 5 18.58 -0.05 1.27
CA TYR A 5 18.60 0.54 2.60
C TYR A 5 18.14 -0.45 3.69
N GLY A 6 18.81 -0.42 4.84
CA GLY A 6 18.31 -1.05 6.06
C GLY A 6 17.02 -0.39 6.53
N TYR A 7 16.15 -1.16 7.19
CA TYR A 7 14.98 -0.62 7.85
C TYR A 7 15.30 -0.36 9.32
N VAL A 8 14.72 0.70 9.88
CA VAL A 8 14.84 0.99 11.30
C VAL A 8 13.55 1.64 11.77
N SER A 9 13.06 1.27 12.95
CA SER A 9 11.94 1.96 13.58
C SER A 9 12.44 3.29 14.16
N ILE A 10 11.58 4.31 14.24
CA ILE A 10 11.97 5.58 14.88
C ILE A 10 12.36 5.35 16.34
N LEU A 11 11.62 4.48 17.02
CA LEU A 11 11.90 4.13 18.41
C LEU A 11 13.29 3.51 18.53
N ASP A 12 13.59 2.42 17.82
CA ASP A 12 14.85 1.70 18.01
C ASP A 12 16.06 2.44 17.41
N GLY A 13 15.85 3.16 16.30
CA GLY A 13 16.93 3.80 15.56
C GLY A 13 17.31 5.19 16.05
N PHE A 14 16.41 5.89 16.73
CA PHE A 14 16.58 7.30 17.06
C PHE A 14 16.30 7.65 18.53
N THR A 15 16.15 6.64 19.38
CA THR A 15 15.96 6.81 20.83
C THR A 15 17.23 6.38 21.56
N ALA A 16 17.99 7.34 22.08
CA ALA A 16 19.20 7.04 22.86
C ALA A 16 18.85 6.59 24.30
N THR A 17 17.83 7.19 24.91
CA THR A 17 17.22 6.75 26.17
C THR A 17 15.69 6.82 26.05
N PRO A 18 14.91 6.03 26.80
CA PRO A 18 13.45 6.04 26.72
C PRO A 18 12.82 7.45 26.87
N GLU A 19 13.44 8.33 27.65
CA GLU A 19 13.00 9.72 27.89
C GLU A 19 13.22 10.63 26.68
N GLN A 20 14.09 10.22 25.76
CA GLN A 20 14.42 10.93 24.52
C GLN A 20 13.74 10.33 23.29
N ALA A 21 12.75 9.45 23.49
CA ALA A 21 11.98 8.89 22.39
C ALA A 21 11.35 9.99 21.55
N ARG A 22 11.50 9.87 20.23
CA ARG A 22 10.92 10.81 19.28
C ARG A 22 9.48 10.43 19.00
N TYR A 23 8.59 11.40 19.08
CA TYR A 23 7.17 11.23 18.82
C TYR A 23 6.67 12.28 17.85
N GLY A 24 5.56 11.98 17.18
CA GLY A 24 4.88 12.93 16.30
C GLY A 24 5.52 13.03 14.92
N ALA A 25 6.32 12.03 14.53
CA ALA A 25 6.76 11.91 13.17
C ALA A 25 5.56 11.66 12.24
N GLN A 26 5.73 11.97 10.95
CA GLN A 26 4.68 11.75 9.95
C GLN A 26 4.24 10.27 9.89
N VAL A 27 5.16 9.32 10.12
CA VAL A 27 4.83 7.89 10.21
C VAL A 27 3.99 7.54 11.44
N ASP A 28 4.25 8.19 12.58
CA ASP A 28 3.44 8.01 13.81
C ASP A 28 2.02 8.51 13.56
N TRP A 29 1.89 9.70 12.96
CA TRP A 29 0.60 10.26 12.62
C TRP A 29 -0.16 9.39 11.62
N GLY A 30 0.52 8.87 10.57
CA GLY A 30 -0.09 7.96 9.60
C GLY A 30 -0.67 6.71 10.27
N TYR A 31 0.08 6.10 11.20
CA TYR A 31 -0.44 4.95 11.94
C TYR A 31 -1.55 5.34 12.91
N LEU A 32 -1.33 6.34 13.77
CA LEU A 32 -2.25 6.70 14.85
C LEU A 32 -3.56 7.30 14.34
N ALA A 33 -3.49 8.21 13.37
CA ALA A 33 -4.63 8.99 12.88
C ALA A 33 -5.31 8.35 11.67
N LEU A 34 -4.60 7.59 10.84
CA LEU A 34 -5.18 6.96 9.63
C LEU A 34 -5.22 5.43 9.69
N GLY A 35 -4.53 4.79 10.65
CA GLY A 35 -4.49 3.34 10.77
C GLY A 35 -3.84 2.66 9.55
N ILE A 36 -2.86 3.31 8.93
CA ILE A 36 -2.10 2.79 7.79
C ILE A 36 -0.65 2.50 8.18
N LEU A 37 -0.01 1.61 7.43
CA LEU A 37 1.44 1.45 7.48
C LEU A 37 2.06 2.63 6.73
N SER A 38 2.95 3.37 7.39
CA SER A 38 3.60 4.56 6.84
C SER A 38 5.10 4.41 6.93
N PHE A 39 5.81 4.87 5.89
CA PHE A 39 7.25 4.72 5.76
C PHE A 39 7.88 6.05 5.37
N THR A 40 8.96 6.42 6.06
CA THR A 40 9.89 7.45 5.56
C THR A 40 10.96 6.74 4.76
N THR A 41 11.07 7.07 3.47
CA THR A 41 12.07 6.46 2.59
C THR A 41 13.16 7.50 2.33
N GLU A 42 14.34 7.26 2.91
CA GLU A 42 15.55 8.01 2.56
C GLU A 42 15.95 7.66 1.13
N GLN A 43 16.20 8.66 0.31
CA GLN A 43 16.35 8.49 -1.13
C GLN A 43 17.80 8.60 -1.58
N TRP A 44 18.54 9.55 -1.03
CA TRP A 44 19.92 9.83 -1.41
C TRP A 44 20.86 9.71 -0.22
N ARG A 45 22.04 9.20 -0.50
CA ARG A 45 23.17 9.27 0.42
C ARG A 45 24.35 9.80 -0.33
N TYR A 46 24.74 11.04 -0.04
CA TYR A 46 26.08 11.49 -0.39
C TYR A 46 27.05 10.58 0.36
N ALA A 47 27.14 10.60 1.69
CA ALA A 47 27.98 9.67 2.44
C ALA A 47 27.70 8.17 2.20
N GLY A 48 28.66 7.40 1.69
CA GLY A 48 28.57 5.93 1.59
C GLY A 48 28.46 5.29 2.98
N ASN A 49 27.23 5.04 3.43
CA ASN A 49 26.94 4.37 4.70
C ASN A 49 26.16 3.08 4.44
N ILE A 50 26.91 2.02 4.12
CA ILE A 50 26.75 0.67 4.67
C ILE A 50 28.15 0.04 4.61
N GLY A 51 28.92 0.11 5.70
CA GLY A 51 29.93 -0.93 5.93
C GLY A 51 29.20 -2.28 5.99
N PRO A 52 29.83 -3.42 5.67
CA PRO A 52 29.17 -4.74 5.63
C PRO A 52 28.44 -5.15 6.93
N THR A 53 28.58 -4.39 8.01
CA THR A 53 27.97 -4.56 9.33
C THR A 53 26.82 -3.61 9.65
N GLY A 54 26.44 -2.67 8.78
CA GLY A 54 25.23 -1.85 8.94
C GLY A 54 25.30 -0.72 9.98
N GLU A 55 26.48 -0.38 10.51
CA GLU A 55 26.63 0.77 11.40
C GLU A 55 26.65 2.09 10.62
N TRP A 56 25.83 3.04 11.05
CA TRP A 56 25.82 4.42 10.55
C TRP A 56 27.05 5.17 11.08
N ARG A 57 27.91 5.67 10.19
CA ARG A 57 29.00 6.58 10.56
C ARG A 57 29.04 7.75 9.59
N ASP A 58 29.04 8.98 10.08
CA ASP A 58 29.25 10.10 9.18
C ASP A 58 30.67 10.08 8.59
N PRO A 59 30.83 10.26 7.26
CA PRO A 59 32.13 10.32 6.63
C PRO A 59 32.87 11.56 7.11
N THR A 60 34.20 11.46 7.18
CA THR A 60 35.02 12.61 7.54
C THR A 60 35.02 13.64 6.40
N PRO A 61 35.35 14.90 6.69
CA PRO A 61 35.50 15.93 5.65
C PRO A 61 36.46 15.51 4.53
N GLU A 62 37.54 14.80 4.86
CA GLU A 62 38.55 14.31 3.92
C GLU A 62 38.00 13.21 3.01
N GLU A 63 37.21 12.28 3.57
CA GLU A 63 36.55 11.23 2.80
C GLU A 63 35.56 11.82 1.78
N ASN A 64 34.81 12.84 2.18
CA ASN A 64 33.91 13.55 1.29
C ASN A 64 34.67 14.29 0.17
N MET A 65 35.78 14.97 0.50
CA MET A 65 36.59 15.69 -0.49
C MET A 65 37.24 14.73 -1.49
N ALA A 66 37.90 13.67 -1.01
CA ALA A 66 38.55 12.68 -1.86
C ALA A 66 37.56 12.01 -2.82
N ARG A 67 36.30 11.86 -2.40
CA ARG A 67 35.26 11.35 -3.28
C ARG A 67 34.76 12.40 -4.27
N ASN A 68 34.57 13.64 -3.83
CA ASN A 68 34.24 14.74 -4.74
C ASN A 68 35.22 14.77 -5.92
N ASP A 69 36.52 14.66 -5.63
CA ASP A 69 37.56 14.63 -6.65
C ASP A 69 37.45 13.38 -7.54
N ARG A 70 37.23 12.21 -6.94
CA ARG A 70 37.20 10.92 -7.66
C ARG A 70 35.96 10.72 -8.54
N GLU A 71 34.78 11.04 -8.02
CA GLU A 71 33.49 10.69 -8.62
C GLU A 71 32.85 11.86 -9.35
N PHE A 72 33.14 13.09 -8.92
CA PHE A 72 32.48 14.29 -9.39
C PHE A 72 33.47 15.35 -9.91
N GLY A 73 34.75 14.99 -10.06
CA GLY A 73 35.78 15.88 -10.62
C GLY A 73 36.02 17.16 -9.82
N GLY A 74 35.61 17.21 -8.56
CA GLY A 74 35.71 18.39 -7.71
C GLY A 74 34.48 19.32 -7.75
N ASP A 75 33.50 19.05 -8.61
CA ASP A 75 32.43 20.01 -8.95
C ASP A 75 31.46 20.34 -7.80
N HIS A 76 31.48 19.60 -6.69
CA HIS A 76 30.64 19.86 -5.52
C HIS A 76 31.27 20.75 -4.46
N PHE A 77 32.49 21.25 -4.67
CA PHE A 77 33.16 22.16 -3.76
C PHE A 77 33.66 23.38 -4.52
N ARG A 78 33.39 24.58 -3.99
CA ARG A 78 33.91 25.83 -4.52
C ARG A 78 35.03 26.31 -3.64
N ASP A 79 36.17 26.64 -4.24
CA ASP A 79 37.25 27.30 -3.51
C ASP A 79 36.75 28.57 -2.84
N TRP A 80 37.24 28.83 -1.63
CA TRP A 80 36.93 30.03 -0.89
C TRP A 80 37.55 31.24 -1.57
N THR A 81 36.73 32.25 -1.81
CA THR A 81 37.14 33.50 -2.47
C THR A 81 36.76 34.71 -1.62
N PRO A 82 37.63 35.72 -1.48
CA PRO A 82 37.29 36.95 -0.76
C PRO A 82 36.10 37.66 -1.41
N PHE A 83 35.20 38.18 -0.57
CA PHE A 83 34.01 38.92 -0.98
C PHE A 83 33.71 40.06 0.00
N GLU A 84 33.39 41.24 -0.54
CA GLU A 84 32.97 42.38 0.26
C GLU A 84 31.44 42.42 0.37
N HIS A 85 30.92 41.93 1.49
CA HIS A 85 29.47 41.88 1.73
C HIS A 85 28.95 43.26 2.16
N PRO A 86 27.86 43.79 1.54
CA PRO A 86 27.36 45.15 1.81
C PRO A 86 27.04 45.48 3.27
N GLN A 87 26.74 44.45 4.09
CA GLN A 87 26.41 44.60 5.52
C GLN A 87 27.47 44.01 6.46
N LEU A 88 28.25 43.03 6.00
CA LEU A 88 29.16 42.26 6.87
C LEU A 88 30.62 42.67 6.70
N GLY A 89 30.93 43.44 5.65
CA GLY A 89 32.30 43.76 5.28
C GLY A 89 33.02 42.55 4.68
N PRO A 90 34.34 42.42 4.90
CA PRO A 90 35.15 41.34 4.31
C PRO A 90 34.72 39.96 4.82
N VAL A 91 34.32 39.09 3.91
CA VAL A 91 33.99 37.68 4.15
C VAL A 91 34.60 36.79 3.05
N GLU A 92 34.51 35.47 3.20
CA GLU A 92 34.84 34.53 2.15
C GLU A 92 33.57 33.81 1.67
N ILE A 93 33.47 33.54 0.37
CA ILE A 93 32.39 32.76 -0.24
C ILE A 93 33.00 31.54 -0.93
N GLY A 94 32.48 30.36 -0.60
CA GLY A 94 32.94 29.07 -1.11
C GLY A 94 32.33 27.94 -0.31
N GLY A 95 32.95 26.76 -0.38
CA GLY A 95 32.53 25.57 0.35
C GLY A 95 31.70 24.59 -0.49
N TRP A 96 31.01 23.69 0.20
CA TRP A 96 30.17 22.67 -0.42
C TRP A 96 28.95 23.28 -1.11
N ILE A 97 28.64 22.80 -2.32
CA ILE A 97 27.42 23.16 -3.04
C ILE A 97 26.26 22.37 -2.45
N GLU A 98 25.50 23.01 -1.56
CA GLU A 98 24.48 22.41 -0.68
C GLU A 98 23.52 21.36 -1.32
N PRO A 99 23.05 21.50 -2.58
CA PRO A 99 22.19 20.49 -3.20
C PRO A 99 22.82 19.10 -3.34
N SER A 100 24.14 18.96 -3.45
CA SER A 100 24.77 17.67 -3.75
C SER A 100 24.90 16.73 -2.54
N ILE A 101 24.88 17.30 -1.34
CA ILE A 101 24.92 16.51 -0.10
C ILE A 101 23.54 15.88 0.17
N GLY A 102 22.48 16.64 -0.06
CA GLY A 102 21.09 16.22 0.17
C GLY A 102 20.40 15.57 -1.03
N ASN A 103 20.90 15.79 -2.26
CA ASN A 103 20.33 15.24 -3.49
C ASN A 103 21.40 14.63 -4.39
N PRO A 104 21.07 13.60 -5.18
CA PRO A 104 21.98 13.07 -6.18
C PRO A 104 22.25 14.13 -7.25
N PRO A 105 23.45 14.12 -7.84
CA PRO A 105 23.67 14.71 -9.15
C PRO A 105 22.66 14.16 -10.18
N PRO A 106 22.24 14.96 -11.17
CA PRO A 106 21.25 14.54 -12.15
C PRO A 106 21.54 13.20 -12.83
N GLU A 107 22.81 12.93 -13.14
CA GLU A 107 23.29 11.70 -13.76
C GLU A 107 23.17 10.45 -12.87
N LEU A 108 23.02 10.63 -11.55
CA LEU A 108 22.83 9.54 -10.58
C LEU A 108 21.36 9.38 -10.16
N LEU A 109 20.52 10.38 -10.40
CA LEU A 109 19.13 10.43 -9.93
C LEU A 109 18.32 9.21 -10.35
N GLU A 110 18.46 8.76 -11.60
CA GLU A 110 17.69 7.62 -12.11
C GLU A 110 18.01 6.32 -11.35
N ARG A 111 19.31 5.98 -11.28
CA ARG A 111 19.80 4.75 -10.68
C ARG A 111 19.63 4.74 -9.15
N GLU A 112 19.97 5.85 -8.51
CA GLU A 112 20.12 5.90 -7.04
C GLU A 112 18.80 6.24 -6.34
N VAL A 113 17.88 6.92 -7.03
CA VAL A 113 16.60 7.36 -6.44
C VAL A 113 15.42 6.80 -7.20
N MET A 114 15.28 7.13 -8.48
CA MET A 114 14.02 6.88 -9.21
C MET A 114 13.72 5.38 -9.32
N GLU A 115 14.67 4.57 -9.74
CA GLU A 115 14.49 3.13 -9.90
C GLU A 115 14.16 2.41 -8.57
N PRO A 116 14.97 2.53 -7.49
CA PRO A 116 14.68 1.83 -6.23
C PRO A 116 13.41 2.34 -5.55
N VAL A 117 13.16 3.66 -5.54
CA VAL A 117 11.96 4.24 -4.92
C VAL A 117 10.71 3.84 -5.71
N THR A 118 10.74 3.86 -7.04
CA THR A 118 9.61 3.41 -7.86
C THR A 118 9.30 1.94 -7.59
N ARG A 119 10.31 1.06 -7.57
CA ARG A 119 10.11 -0.36 -7.24
C ARG A 119 9.52 -0.53 -5.84
N TRP A 120 9.98 0.25 -4.87
CA TRP A 120 9.47 0.21 -3.51
C TRP A 120 8.00 0.64 -3.42
N VAL A 121 7.62 1.75 -4.05
CA VAL A 121 6.23 2.22 -4.08
C VAL A 121 5.33 1.22 -4.80
N LEU A 122 5.76 0.68 -5.94
CA LEU A 122 5.00 -0.34 -6.67
C LEU A 122 4.84 -1.63 -5.84
N HIS A 123 5.88 -2.02 -5.10
CA HIS A 123 5.80 -3.17 -4.20
C HIS A 123 4.78 -2.95 -3.08
N GLN A 124 4.78 -1.76 -2.45
CA GLN A 124 3.76 -1.40 -1.47
C GLN A 124 2.36 -1.42 -2.06
N ALA A 125 2.18 -0.85 -3.25
CA ALA A 125 0.91 -0.85 -3.96
C ALA A 125 0.42 -2.27 -4.25
N ALA A 126 1.31 -3.18 -4.67
CA ALA A 126 0.98 -4.58 -4.93
C ALA A 126 0.59 -5.36 -3.65
N MET A 127 1.02 -4.91 -2.48
CA MET A 127 0.63 -5.49 -1.19
C MET A 127 -0.72 -4.97 -0.68
N THR A 128 -1.27 -3.90 -1.25
CA THR A 128 -2.53 -3.32 -0.77
C THR A 128 -3.70 -4.31 -0.87
N PRO A 129 -4.72 -4.18 -0.01
CA PRO A 129 -5.91 -5.03 -0.11
C PRO A 129 -6.57 -4.86 -1.48
N ARG A 130 -7.22 -5.91 -1.98
CA ARG A 130 -7.95 -5.89 -3.24
C ARG A 130 -9.17 -6.76 -3.14
N VAL A 131 -10.33 -6.17 -2.89
CA VAL A 131 -11.58 -6.93 -2.80
C VAL A 131 -12.11 -7.27 -4.19
N GLN A 132 -12.55 -8.50 -4.37
CA GLN A 132 -13.11 -9.02 -5.62
C GLN A 132 -14.36 -9.83 -5.31
N VAL A 133 -15.38 -9.71 -6.16
CA VAL A 133 -16.48 -10.67 -6.22
C VAL A 133 -15.97 -11.84 -7.03
N ARG A 134 -15.66 -12.95 -6.35
CA ARG A 134 -14.95 -14.08 -6.95
C ARG A 134 -15.88 -15.03 -7.70
N ASP A 135 -17.07 -15.24 -7.14
CA ASP A 135 -18.08 -16.15 -7.64
C ASP A 135 -19.48 -15.65 -7.28
N VAL A 136 -20.44 -15.90 -8.16
CA VAL A 136 -21.86 -15.62 -7.94
C VAL A 136 -22.67 -16.80 -8.47
N GLU A 137 -23.24 -17.57 -7.55
CA GLU A 137 -24.11 -18.69 -7.86
C GLU A 137 -25.57 -18.24 -7.84
N VAL A 138 -26.32 -18.58 -8.90
CA VAL A 138 -27.76 -18.30 -9.01
C VAL A 138 -28.50 -19.63 -8.95
N ILE A 139 -29.18 -19.88 -7.84
CA ILE A 139 -29.90 -21.12 -7.55
C ILE A 139 -31.40 -20.84 -7.71
N PRO A 140 -32.10 -21.44 -8.70
CA PRO A 140 -33.54 -21.25 -8.86
C PRO A 140 -34.33 -21.71 -7.63
N VAL A 141 -35.26 -20.88 -7.14
CA VAL A 141 -36.14 -21.21 -6.01
C VAL A 141 -37.54 -20.61 -6.27
N GLY A 142 -38.54 -21.46 -6.51
CA GLY A 142 -39.92 -21.02 -6.76
C GLY A 142 -40.04 -20.12 -8.00
N SER A 143 -40.65 -18.94 -7.82
CA SER A 143 -40.80 -17.88 -8.83
C SER A 143 -39.55 -16.99 -8.98
N GLY A 144 -38.45 -17.32 -8.30
CA GLY A 144 -37.26 -16.50 -8.21
C GLY A 144 -35.97 -17.29 -8.12
N ALA A 145 -34.96 -16.72 -7.47
CA ALA A 145 -33.66 -17.34 -7.25
C ALA A 145 -33.04 -16.92 -5.92
N ARG A 146 -32.25 -17.83 -5.34
CA ARG A 146 -31.26 -17.52 -4.30
C ARG A 146 -29.94 -17.18 -5.00
N VAL A 147 -29.44 -15.97 -4.79
CA VAL A 147 -28.17 -15.47 -5.31
C VAL A 147 -27.15 -15.55 -4.17
N VAL A 148 -26.11 -16.37 -4.34
CA VAL A 148 -25.03 -16.56 -3.37
C VAL A 148 -23.77 -15.97 -3.96
N ALA A 149 -23.16 -14.99 -3.30
CA ALA A 149 -21.93 -14.36 -3.76
C ALA A 149 -20.78 -14.63 -2.80
N THR A 150 -19.64 -15.00 -3.35
CA THR A 150 -18.38 -15.14 -2.61
C THR A 150 -17.48 -13.96 -2.93
N VAL A 151 -17.07 -13.24 -1.89
CA VAL A 151 -16.16 -12.09 -1.96
C VAL A 151 -14.84 -12.45 -1.30
N VAL A 152 -13.74 -12.04 -1.91
CA VAL A 152 -12.39 -12.32 -1.43
C VAL A 152 -11.54 -11.05 -1.41
N ASN A 153 -10.61 -10.96 -0.45
CA ASN A 153 -9.48 -10.05 -0.54
C ASN A 153 -8.28 -10.77 -1.18
N GLU A 154 -7.92 -10.42 -2.41
CA GLU A 154 -6.76 -10.99 -3.11
C GLU A 154 -5.43 -10.29 -2.80
N GLY A 155 -5.49 -9.17 -2.07
CA GLY A 155 -4.31 -8.40 -1.66
C GLY A 155 -3.60 -9.03 -0.47
N PHE A 156 -2.29 -8.74 -0.33
CA PHE A 156 -1.48 -9.29 0.75
C PHE A 156 -1.90 -8.75 2.13
N LEU A 157 -2.19 -7.46 2.21
CA LEU A 157 -2.66 -6.84 3.45
C LEU A 157 -4.15 -7.12 3.69
N PRO A 158 -4.57 -7.24 4.96
CA PRO A 158 -5.98 -7.37 5.28
C PRO A 158 -6.71 -6.05 4.98
N THR A 159 -8.03 -6.12 4.79
CA THR A 159 -8.84 -4.95 4.38
C THR A 159 -8.89 -3.81 5.41
N ASN A 160 -8.58 -4.08 6.69
CA ASN A 160 -8.36 -3.06 7.71
C ASN A 160 -6.94 -2.43 7.69
N VAL A 161 -5.99 -3.07 7.00
CA VAL A 161 -4.55 -2.78 6.95
C VAL A 161 -3.83 -2.98 8.29
N THR A 162 -4.37 -2.45 9.39
CA THR A 162 -3.82 -2.61 10.74
C THR A 162 -4.93 -2.91 11.76
N GLU A 163 -4.59 -3.64 12.81
CA GLU A 163 -5.50 -3.86 13.95
C GLU A 163 -5.80 -2.57 14.71
N HIS A 164 -4.85 -1.62 14.71
CA HIS A 164 -5.10 -0.29 15.25
C HIS A 164 -6.24 0.43 14.52
N ALA A 165 -6.33 0.31 13.20
CA ALA A 165 -7.41 0.93 12.43
C ALA A 165 -8.80 0.42 12.87
N ILE A 166 -8.92 -0.84 13.29
CA ILE A 166 -10.17 -1.38 13.86
C ILE A 166 -10.41 -0.76 15.24
N ARG A 167 -9.43 -0.87 16.16
CA ARG A 167 -9.58 -0.39 17.54
C ARG A 167 -9.88 1.11 17.63
N ALA A 168 -9.31 1.91 16.73
CA ALA A 168 -9.49 3.35 16.66
C ALA A 168 -10.72 3.79 15.83
N GLY A 169 -11.47 2.85 15.24
CA GLY A 169 -12.65 3.16 14.40
C GLY A 169 -12.31 3.85 13.06
N LEU A 170 -11.09 3.67 12.57
CA LEU A 170 -10.58 4.28 11.33
C LEU A 170 -10.80 3.41 10.08
N ALA A 171 -11.07 2.11 10.26
CA ALA A 171 -11.38 1.19 9.18
C ALA A 171 -12.88 0.87 9.13
N ARG A 172 -13.44 0.88 7.91
CA ARG A 172 -14.81 0.39 7.67
C ARG A 172 -14.80 -1.06 7.21
N PRO A 173 -15.75 -1.89 7.67
CA PRO A 173 -15.95 -3.24 7.14
C PRO A 173 -16.18 -3.24 5.63
N VAL A 174 -15.88 -4.36 4.99
CA VAL A 174 -16.24 -4.62 3.60
C VAL A 174 -17.77 -4.72 3.49
N SER A 175 -18.34 -4.03 2.51
CA SER A 175 -19.75 -4.15 2.17
C SER A 175 -19.93 -4.91 0.86
N VAL A 176 -20.97 -5.74 0.80
CA VAL A 176 -21.39 -6.44 -0.41
C VAL A 176 -22.84 -6.08 -0.65
N THR A 177 -23.14 -5.57 -1.84
CA THR A 177 -24.47 -5.07 -2.20
C THR A 177 -24.98 -5.84 -3.40
N LEU A 178 -26.25 -6.27 -3.33
CA LEU A 178 -27.00 -6.70 -4.50
C LEU A 178 -27.96 -5.59 -4.92
N GLU A 179 -27.85 -5.15 -6.17
CA GLU A 179 -28.76 -4.19 -6.80
C GLU A 179 -29.61 -4.93 -7.84
N ALA A 180 -30.93 -4.88 -7.67
CA ALA A 180 -31.88 -5.55 -8.55
C ALA A 180 -32.18 -4.67 -9.77
N GLY A 181 -32.02 -5.25 -10.97
CA GLY A 181 -32.40 -4.60 -12.22
C GLY A 181 -33.91 -4.64 -12.48
N ALA A 182 -34.32 -4.14 -13.64
CA ALA A 182 -35.72 -4.16 -14.04
C ALA A 182 -36.27 -5.60 -14.11
N GLY A 183 -37.47 -5.80 -13.56
CA GLY A 183 -38.14 -7.12 -13.54
C GLY A 183 -37.68 -8.05 -12.42
N VAL A 184 -36.82 -7.57 -11.51
CA VAL A 184 -36.35 -8.33 -10.34
C VAL A 184 -36.71 -7.58 -9.05
N THR A 185 -37.26 -8.30 -8.08
CA THR A 185 -37.57 -7.77 -6.75
C THR A 185 -36.71 -8.46 -5.70
N LEU A 186 -35.99 -7.69 -4.88
CA LEU A 186 -35.25 -8.23 -3.73
C LEU A 186 -36.20 -8.58 -2.58
N LEU A 187 -36.19 -9.85 -2.14
CA LEU A 187 -37.04 -10.33 -1.05
C LEU A 187 -36.33 -10.35 0.32
N SER A 188 -35.00 -10.46 0.36
CA SER A 188 -34.21 -10.63 1.60
C SER A 188 -34.04 -9.38 2.49
N GLY A 189 -34.91 -8.37 2.34
CA GLY A 189 -34.81 -7.11 3.05
C GLY A 189 -33.72 -6.20 2.48
N GLN A 190 -32.63 -5.97 3.23
CA GLN A 190 -31.55 -5.07 2.81
C GLN A 190 -30.66 -5.69 1.72
N GLY A 191 -30.44 -4.96 0.62
CA GLY A 191 -29.53 -5.36 -0.46
C GLY A 191 -28.05 -5.31 -0.07
N THR A 192 -27.67 -4.42 0.84
CA THR A 192 -26.31 -4.31 1.35
C THR A 192 -26.11 -5.16 2.61
N ARG A 193 -25.02 -5.92 2.65
CA ARG A 193 -24.53 -6.70 3.79
C ARG A 193 -23.12 -6.24 4.15
N SER A 194 -22.81 -6.16 5.43
CA SER A 194 -21.44 -6.00 5.93
C SER A 194 -20.86 -7.39 6.21
N VAL A 195 -19.63 -7.65 5.75
CA VAL A 195 -18.95 -8.95 5.95
C VAL A 195 -17.73 -8.86 6.87
N GLY A 196 -17.64 -7.76 7.64
CA GLY A 196 -16.48 -7.52 8.51
C GLY A 196 -15.22 -7.16 7.71
N HIS A 197 -14.06 -7.45 8.28
CA HIS A 197 -12.77 -7.28 7.60
C HIS A 197 -12.27 -8.63 7.11
N LEU A 198 -11.83 -8.66 5.86
CA LEU A 198 -11.19 -9.83 5.26
C LEU A 198 -9.68 -9.78 5.50
N GLU A 199 -9.11 -10.92 5.88
CA GLU A 199 -7.67 -11.12 6.05
C GLU A 199 -6.91 -11.00 4.71
N GLY A 200 -5.59 -10.95 4.81
CA GLY A 200 -4.69 -10.93 3.66
C GLY A 200 -4.62 -12.26 2.93
N SER A 201 -4.31 -12.21 1.64
CA SER A 201 -4.04 -13.40 0.82
C SER A 201 -2.54 -13.66 0.67
N PRO A 202 -2.13 -14.93 0.51
CA PRO A 202 -0.76 -15.26 0.15
C PRO A 202 -0.39 -14.68 -1.24
N PRO A 203 0.91 -14.65 -1.59
CA PRO A 203 1.38 -14.15 -2.87
C PRO A 203 0.67 -14.78 -4.07
N VAL A 204 0.56 -14.02 -5.17
CA VAL A 204 -0.16 -14.43 -6.39
C VAL A 204 0.27 -15.83 -6.88
N VAL A 205 1.58 -16.11 -6.88
CA VAL A 205 2.11 -17.42 -7.30
C VAL A 205 1.52 -18.57 -6.47
N VAL A 206 1.39 -18.40 -5.16
CA VAL A 206 0.78 -19.41 -4.28
C VAL A 206 -0.71 -19.55 -4.59
N ARG A 207 -1.41 -18.43 -4.82
CA ARG A 207 -2.84 -18.42 -5.16
C ARG A 207 -3.14 -19.11 -6.49
N GLU A 208 -2.27 -18.95 -7.48
CA GLU A 208 -2.40 -19.58 -8.80
C GLU A 208 -2.06 -21.07 -8.77
N LEU A 209 -1.01 -21.47 -8.05
CA LEU A 209 -0.61 -22.88 -7.95
C LEU A 209 -1.50 -23.70 -7.02
N PHE A 210 -2.05 -23.08 -5.96
CA PHE A 210 -2.81 -23.75 -4.92
C PHE A 210 -4.11 -22.99 -4.56
N PRO A 211 -5.02 -22.77 -5.52
CA PRO A 211 -6.24 -21.99 -5.29
C PRO A 211 -7.13 -22.57 -4.20
N ALA A 212 -7.27 -23.90 -4.14
CA ALA A 212 -8.09 -24.58 -3.13
C ALA A 212 -7.58 -24.41 -1.68
N LEU A 213 -6.31 -24.06 -1.49
CA LEU A 213 -5.72 -23.77 -0.17
C LEU A 213 -5.74 -22.27 0.16
N THR A 214 -6.12 -21.44 -0.81
CA THR A 214 -6.00 -19.97 -0.71
C THR A 214 -7.35 -19.29 -0.48
N TYR A 215 -8.45 -19.90 -0.94
CA TYR A 215 -9.81 -19.38 -0.79
C TYR A 215 -10.59 -20.15 0.28
N GLY A 216 -11.48 -19.47 1.00
CA GLY A 216 -12.35 -20.09 2.01
C GLY A 216 -11.89 -19.94 3.47
N GLY A 217 -10.83 -19.18 3.73
CA GLY A 217 -10.40 -18.77 5.08
C GLY A 217 -10.84 -17.36 5.43
N GLY A 218 -10.14 -16.70 6.37
CA GLY A 218 -10.46 -15.35 6.83
C GLY A 218 -10.37 -14.25 5.75
N ASN A 219 -9.78 -14.54 4.60
CA ASN A 219 -9.73 -13.65 3.44
C ASN A 219 -11.01 -13.69 2.57
N THR A 220 -11.98 -14.54 2.91
CA THR A 220 -13.17 -14.84 2.11
C THR A 220 -14.44 -14.66 2.93
N ALA A 221 -15.51 -14.17 2.32
CA ALA A 221 -16.85 -14.17 2.90
C ALA A 221 -17.91 -14.51 1.86
N THR A 222 -18.97 -15.20 2.30
CA THR A 222 -20.12 -15.54 1.45
C THR A 222 -21.36 -14.85 1.99
N VAL A 223 -22.13 -14.24 1.09
CA VAL A 223 -23.39 -13.57 1.38
C VAL A 223 -24.45 -14.04 0.41
N GLU A 224 -25.71 -13.95 0.81
CA GLU A 224 -26.80 -14.40 -0.03
C GLU A 224 -28.04 -13.53 0.07
N TRP A 225 -28.80 -13.58 -1.02
CA TRP A 225 -30.09 -12.92 -1.17
C TRP A 225 -31.06 -13.84 -1.90
N VAL A 226 -32.34 -13.59 -1.70
CA VAL A 226 -33.43 -14.17 -2.45
C VAL A 226 -34.08 -13.05 -3.24
N VAL A 227 -34.25 -13.28 -4.53
CA VAL A 227 -34.90 -12.37 -5.47
C VAL A 227 -36.06 -13.09 -6.16
N GLU A 228 -37.07 -12.34 -6.57
CA GLU A 228 -38.19 -12.82 -7.37
C GLU A 228 -38.21 -12.15 -8.74
N GLY A 229 -38.70 -12.87 -9.74
CA GLY A 229 -38.81 -12.39 -11.11
C GLY A 229 -37.64 -12.80 -11.99
N SER A 230 -37.49 -12.11 -13.12
CA SER A 230 -36.48 -12.42 -14.12
C SER A 230 -35.88 -11.13 -14.69
N GLY A 231 -34.56 -11.07 -14.74
CA GLY A 231 -33.81 -9.91 -15.18
C GLY A 231 -32.35 -10.02 -14.75
N GLU A 232 -31.67 -8.89 -14.62
CA GLU A 232 -30.28 -8.86 -14.16
C GLU A 232 -30.19 -8.37 -12.72
N VAL A 233 -29.17 -8.84 -12.00
CA VAL A 233 -28.76 -8.31 -10.70
C VAL A 233 -27.27 -8.01 -10.74
N GLU A 234 -26.86 -6.90 -10.12
CA GLU A 234 -25.45 -6.57 -9.92
C GLU A 234 -25.06 -6.87 -8.47
N VAL A 235 -24.00 -7.65 -8.29
CA VAL A 235 -23.36 -7.86 -6.99
C VAL A 235 -22.08 -7.06 -6.95
N ARG A 236 -21.96 -6.15 -5.97
CA ARG A 236 -20.81 -5.26 -5.80
C ARG A 236 -20.19 -5.40 -4.42
N ALA A 237 -18.91 -5.73 -4.37
CA ALA A 237 -18.08 -5.64 -3.18
C ALA A 237 -17.37 -4.28 -3.10
N ALA A 238 -17.31 -3.69 -1.91
CA ALA A 238 -16.62 -2.43 -1.66
C ALA A 238 -15.84 -2.45 -0.35
N SER A 239 -14.59 -2.01 -0.42
CA SER A 239 -13.70 -1.82 0.72
C SER A 239 -13.10 -0.41 0.66
N GLN A 240 -13.03 0.26 1.82
CA GLN A 240 -12.44 1.59 1.93
C GLN A 240 -10.99 1.64 1.44
N LYS A 241 -10.21 0.59 1.70
CA LYS A 241 -8.77 0.50 1.37
C LYS A 241 -8.48 -0.57 0.31
N GLY A 242 -9.48 -1.38 -0.08
CA GLY A 242 -9.35 -2.48 -1.04
C GLY A 242 -10.06 -2.27 -2.37
N GLY A 243 -10.62 -1.09 -2.62
CA GLY A 243 -11.32 -0.76 -3.86
C GLY A 243 -12.72 -1.35 -3.95
N THR A 244 -13.26 -1.39 -5.18
CA THR A 244 -14.60 -1.91 -5.48
C THR A 244 -14.56 -2.86 -6.67
N HIS A 245 -15.41 -3.88 -6.66
CA HIS A 245 -15.57 -4.81 -7.78
C HIS A 245 -17.04 -5.22 -7.91
N GLY A 246 -17.57 -5.20 -9.13
CA GLY A 246 -18.96 -5.53 -9.45
C GLY A 246 -19.04 -6.67 -10.47
N VAL A 247 -20.03 -7.53 -10.33
CA VAL A 247 -20.36 -8.60 -11.29
C VAL A 247 -21.87 -8.60 -11.51
N THR A 248 -22.28 -8.58 -12.77
CA THR A 248 -23.69 -8.70 -13.16
C THR A 248 -24.00 -10.14 -13.56
N VAL A 249 -25.10 -10.68 -13.04
CA VAL A 249 -25.61 -12.00 -13.39
C VAL A 249 -27.10 -11.94 -13.72
N SER A 250 -27.55 -12.82 -14.61
CA SER A 250 -28.97 -12.96 -14.92
C SER A 250 -29.65 -13.89 -13.92
N VAL A 251 -30.83 -13.49 -13.45
CA VAL A 251 -31.75 -14.30 -12.63
C VAL A 251 -33.01 -14.57 -13.43
N GLY A 252 -33.53 -15.79 -13.40
CA GLY A 252 -34.76 -16.14 -14.10
C GLY A 252 -35.01 -17.64 -14.14
N SER A 253 -36.27 -18.04 -14.24
CA SER A 253 -36.66 -19.45 -14.30
C SER A 253 -36.23 -20.08 -15.63
N ARG A 254 -35.24 -20.97 -15.62
CA ARG A 254 -35.17 -22.02 -16.64
C ARG A 254 -36.30 -23.01 -16.36
N ALA A 255 -37.47 -22.77 -16.94
CA ALA A 255 -38.50 -23.79 -17.05
C ALA A 255 -38.07 -24.79 -18.15
N GLY A 256 -37.66 -26.00 -17.74
CA GLY A 256 -37.76 -27.20 -18.58
C GLY A 256 -36.49 -27.68 -19.29
N GLY A 257 -36.04 -28.88 -18.93
CA GLY A 257 -35.13 -29.68 -19.74
C GLY A 257 -34.35 -30.73 -18.96
N ALA A 258 -35.03 -31.72 -18.36
CA ALA A 258 -34.37 -32.96 -17.99
C ALA A 258 -33.95 -33.69 -19.28
N PRO A 259 -32.69 -34.13 -19.43
CA PRO A 259 -32.35 -35.07 -20.49
C PRO A 259 -32.98 -36.42 -20.16
N ARG A 260 -33.67 -36.99 -21.15
CA ARG A 260 -34.09 -38.41 -21.15
C ARG A 260 -32.88 -39.31 -21.21
#